data_AF-A0A8T1SIJ8-F1
#
_entry.id   AF-A0A8T1SIJ8-F1
#
_cell.length_a   1.000
_cell.length_b   1.000
_cell.length_c   1.000
_cell.angle_alpha   90.00
_cell.angle_beta   90.00
_cell.angle_gamma   90.00
#
_symmetry.space_group_name_H-M   'P 1'
#
loop_
_entity.id
_entity.type
_entity.pdbx_description
1 polymer ?
#
loop_
_entity_poly.entity_id
_entity_poly.type
_entity_poly.pdbx_seq_one_letter_code
_entity_poly.pdbx_strand_id
1 'polypeptide(L)'
;RWASLYSTLVPRPAGDIGWRLLHGAVSTGVHLARFTPIPETCPFCGVREDLAHAYLECARLQPLFRLLQNLLLRFWLHFSPHLFLFAHPVRGPTKSRDLLVNLLLALAKVSIYKTRRRMLDEGELCDCGAYFRSSLVSRIRAEFHWAASAGSLDSFEEQWALSGVLCSVSPSGLLVLNL
;
A
#
# COMPACT_ATOMS: atom_id res chain seq x y z
N ARG A 1 4.58 3.31 -18.69
CA ARG A 1 4.44 3.86 -17.32
C ARG A 1 3.79 2.88 -16.31
N TRP A 2 3.10 1.81 -16.74
CA TRP A 2 2.47 0.82 -15.84
C TRP A 2 3.44 -0.19 -15.20
N ALA A 3 4.64 -0.39 -15.76
CA ALA A 3 5.62 -1.38 -15.26
C ALA A 3 5.99 -1.17 -13.78
N SER A 4 6.03 0.08 -13.29
CA SER A 4 6.27 0.37 -11.87
C SER A 4 5.22 -0.18 -10.92
N LEU A 5 3.98 -0.40 -11.39
CA LEU A 5 2.92 -1.04 -10.61
C LEU A 5 3.18 -2.52 -10.35
N TYR A 6 4.03 -3.14 -11.17
CA TYR A 6 4.39 -4.56 -11.12
C TYR A 6 5.87 -4.74 -10.78
N SER A 7 6.41 -3.83 -9.98
CA SER A 7 7.79 -3.94 -9.50
C SER A 7 8.01 -5.22 -8.69
N THR A 8 9.25 -5.72 -8.60
CA THR A 8 9.56 -7.06 -8.09
C THR A 8 9.06 -7.34 -6.67
N LEU A 9 8.99 -6.33 -5.80
CA LEU A 9 8.46 -6.49 -4.45
C LEU A 9 6.93 -6.45 -4.37
N VAL A 10 6.26 -5.92 -5.39
CA VAL A 10 4.80 -5.76 -5.40
C VAL A 10 4.16 -7.10 -5.80
N PRO A 11 3.34 -7.71 -4.92
CA PRO A 11 2.58 -8.89 -5.30
C PRO A 11 1.66 -8.59 -6.48
N ARG A 12 1.57 -9.49 -7.46
CA ARG A 12 0.74 -9.29 -8.66
C ARG A 12 -0.69 -8.82 -8.36
N PRO A 13 -1.43 -9.41 -7.38
CA PRO A 13 -2.77 -8.92 -7.04
C PRO A 13 -2.79 -7.46 -6.55
N ALA A 14 -1.72 -7.00 -5.88
CA ALA A 14 -1.60 -5.61 -5.46
C ALA A 14 -1.30 -4.68 -6.65
N GLY A 15 -0.46 -5.14 -7.58
CA GLY A 15 -0.21 -4.46 -8.86
C GLY A 15 -1.48 -4.31 -9.70
N ASP A 16 -2.34 -5.34 -9.73
CA ASP A 16 -3.62 -5.31 -10.45
C ASP A 16 -4.58 -4.26 -9.90
N ILE A 17 -4.65 -4.08 -8.57
CA ILE A 17 -5.42 -2.98 -7.98
C ILE A 17 -4.85 -1.63 -8.42
N GLY A 18 -3.53 -1.47 -8.43
CA GLY A 18 -2.86 -0.28 -8.95
C GLY A 18 -3.20 0.00 -10.41
N TRP A 19 -3.17 -1.04 -11.25
CA TRP A 19 -3.51 -0.94 -12.67
C TRP A 19 -4.97 -0.55 -12.87
N ARG A 20 -5.90 -1.16 -12.13
CA ARG A 20 -7.33 -0.84 -12.20
C ARG A 20 -7.59 0.60 -11.78
N LEU A 21 -6.95 1.06 -10.69
CA LEU A 21 -7.08 2.44 -10.22
C LEU A 21 -6.60 3.43 -11.30
N LEU A 22 -5.42 3.17 -11.88
CA LEU A 22 -4.85 4.02 -12.93
C LEU A 22 -5.77 4.16 -14.16
N HIS A 23 -6.49 3.09 -14.51
CA HIS A 23 -7.37 3.06 -15.69
C HIS A 23 -8.85 3.33 -15.34
N GLY A 24 -9.17 3.71 -14.11
CA GLY A 24 -10.55 3.93 -13.67
C GLY A 24 -11.41 2.66 -13.68
N ALA A 25 -10.80 1.48 -13.68
CA ALA A 25 -11.45 0.17 -13.72
C ALA A 25 -11.69 -0.43 -12.33
N VAL A 26 -11.87 0.42 -11.31
CA VAL A 26 -12.28 0.00 -9.95
C VAL A 26 -13.75 0.31 -9.74
N SER A 27 -14.45 -0.58 -9.05
CA SER A 27 -15.88 -0.44 -8.81
C SER A 27 -16.14 0.59 -7.69
N THR A 28 -16.45 1.82 -8.07
CA THR A 28 -16.91 2.90 -7.16
C THR A 28 -18.42 2.81 -6.91
N GLY A 29 -18.97 3.57 -5.95
CA GLY A 29 -20.41 3.65 -5.70
C GLY A 29 -21.18 4.05 -6.96
N VAL A 30 -20.73 5.10 -7.65
CA VAL A 30 -21.31 5.55 -8.95
C VAL A 30 -21.25 4.46 -10.02
N HIS A 31 -20.22 3.61 -10.02
CA HIS A 31 -20.12 2.50 -10.96
C HIS A 31 -21.06 1.35 -10.59
N LEU A 32 -21.10 0.96 -9.31
CA LEU A 32 -21.90 -0.16 -8.79
C LEU A 32 -23.41 0.12 -8.92
N ALA A 33 -23.86 1.34 -8.62
CA ALA A 33 -25.26 1.74 -8.69
C ALA A 33 -25.90 1.57 -10.08
N ARG A 34 -25.08 1.45 -11.15
CA ARG A 34 -25.57 1.17 -12.51
C ARG A 34 -26.04 -0.27 -12.70
N PHE A 35 -25.58 -1.17 -11.83
CA PHE A 35 -25.79 -2.61 -11.97
C PHE A 35 -26.46 -3.25 -10.75
N THR A 36 -26.49 -2.55 -9.61
CA THR A 36 -27.03 -3.04 -8.34
C THR A 36 -27.81 -1.94 -7.61
N PRO A 37 -28.70 -2.26 -6.65
CA PRO A 37 -29.44 -1.26 -5.88
C PRO A 37 -28.59 -0.53 -4.82
N ILE A 38 -27.25 -0.62 -4.91
CA ILE A 38 -26.34 0.04 -3.97
C ILE A 38 -26.35 1.55 -4.24
N PRO A 39 -26.38 2.41 -3.21
CA PRO A 39 -26.31 3.85 -3.39
C PRO A 39 -25.04 4.31 -4.13
N GLU A 40 -25.13 5.42 -4.86
CA GLU A 40 -23.94 6.09 -5.44
C GLU A 40 -23.01 6.71 -4.37
N THR A 41 -23.42 6.67 -3.10
CA THR A 41 -22.74 7.31 -1.98
C THR A 41 -21.73 6.40 -1.31
N CYS A 42 -20.65 7.00 -0.81
CA CYS A 42 -19.61 6.37 -0.04
C CYS A 42 -20.21 5.74 1.23
N PRO A 43 -19.99 4.44 1.49
CA PRO A 43 -20.57 3.76 2.65
C PRO A 43 -20.01 4.26 3.99
N PHE A 44 -18.95 5.09 3.96
CA PHE A 44 -18.29 5.61 5.15
C PHE A 44 -18.72 7.03 5.53
N CYS A 45 -19.14 7.85 4.56
CA CYS A 45 -19.42 9.28 4.80
C CYS A 45 -20.61 9.86 4.04
N GLY A 46 -21.30 9.06 3.22
CA GLY A 46 -22.51 9.49 2.50
C GLY A 46 -22.29 10.43 1.32
N VAL A 47 -21.07 10.93 1.08
CA VAL A 47 -20.73 11.74 -0.11
C VAL A 47 -20.77 10.86 -1.35
N ARG A 48 -21.16 11.40 -2.52
CA ARG A 48 -21.10 10.69 -3.80
C ARG A 48 -19.70 10.09 -4.03
N GLU A 49 -19.63 8.79 -4.30
CA GLU A 49 -18.37 8.07 -4.41
C GLU A 49 -17.96 7.88 -5.86
N ASP A 50 -17.17 8.83 -6.36
CA ASP A 50 -16.38 8.67 -7.57
C ASP A 50 -14.99 8.06 -7.25
N LEU A 51 -14.12 8.03 -8.26
CA LEU A 51 -12.78 7.46 -8.13
C LEU A 51 -11.89 8.25 -7.15
N ALA A 52 -11.96 9.58 -7.23
CA ALA A 52 -11.16 10.48 -6.40
C ALA A 52 -11.59 10.35 -4.94
N HIS A 53 -12.90 10.33 -4.69
CA HIS A 53 -13.44 10.11 -3.36
C HIS A 53 -13.01 8.76 -2.78
N ALA A 54 -13.20 7.67 -3.53
CA ALA A 54 -12.93 6.31 -3.06
C ALA A 54 -11.45 6.08 -2.67
N TYR A 55 -10.51 6.74 -3.34
CA TYR A 55 -9.08 6.46 -3.21
C TYR A 55 -8.19 7.62 -2.75
N LEU A 56 -8.68 8.86 -2.67
CA LEU A 56 -7.87 10.03 -2.34
C LEU A 56 -8.53 11.00 -1.36
N GLU A 57 -9.84 11.23 -1.46
CA GLU A 57 -10.47 12.36 -0.76
C GLU A 57 -11.30 11.95 0.47
N CYS A 58 -11.75 10.70 0.55
CA CYS A 58 -12.56 10.26 1.69
C CYS A 58 -11.81 10.46 3.02
N ALA A 59 -12.46 11.13 3.99
CA ALA A 59 -11.87 11.46 5.29
C ALA A 59 -11.33 10.23 6.05
N ARG A 60 -11.91 9.05 5.83
CA ARG A 60 -11.44 7.77 6.40
C ARG A 60 -9.98 7.44 6.03
N LEU A 61 -9.46 8.00 4.93
CA LEU A 61 -8.14 7.71 4.40
C LEU A 61 -7.04 8.57 5.05
N GLN A 62 -7.42 9.62 5.79
CA GLN A 62 -6.47 10.55 6.40
C GLN A 62 -5.46 9.88 7.35
N PRO A 63 -5.82 8.91 8.21
CA PRO A 63 -4.84 8.19 9.01
C PRO A 63 -3.82 7.42 8.16
N LEU A 64 -4.27 6.75 7.09
CA LEU A 64 -3.40 6.03 6.16
C LEU A 64 -2.44 6.98 5.44
N PHE A 65 -2.92 8.11 4.92
CA PHE A 65 -2.07 9.05 4.19
C PHE A 65 -1.05 9.75 5.08
N ARG A 66 -1.40 10.08 6.33
CA ARG A 66 -0.42 10.58 7.31
C ARG A 66 0.69 9.56 7.57
N LEU A 67 0.33 8.28 7.77
CA LEU A 67 1.30 7.21 7.94
C LEU A 67 2.20 7.05 6.70
N LEU A 68 1.60 7.01 5.52
CA LEU A 68 2.33 6.87 4.26
C LEU A 68 3.26 8.07 4.00
N GLN A 69 2.81 9.29 4.29
CA GLN A 69 3.63 10.50 4.20
C GLN A 69 4.84 10.43 5.13
N ASN A 70 4.65 10.02 6.39
CA ASN A 70 5.76 9.87 7.35
C ASN A 70 6.78 8.83 6.89
N LEU A 71 6.33 7.68 6.35
CA LEU A 71 7.21 6.65 5.82
C LEU A 71 7.97 7.12 4.58
N LEU A 72 7.30 7.80 3.64
CA LEU A 72 7.93 8.31 2.43
C LEU A 72 8.96 9.41 2.72
N LEU A 73 8.69 10.28 3.70
CA LEU A 73 9.64 11.32 4.12
C LEU A 73 10.95 10.73 4.66
N ARG A 74 10.88 9.58 5.34
CA ARG A 74 12.08 8.84 5.80
C ARG A 74 12.89 8.24 4.63
N PHE A 75 12.28 8.10 3.46
CA PHE A 75 12.95 7.80 2.18
C PHE A 75 13.29 9.05 1.36
N TRP A 76 13.16 10.24 1.94
CA TRP A 76 13.37 11.53 1.28
C TRP A 76 12.42 11.77 0.09
N LEU A 77 11.18 11.26 0.18
CA LEU A 77 10.13 11.43 -0.82
C LEU A 77 8.89 12.10 -0.23
N HIS A 78 8.27 12.98 -1.00
CA HIS A 78 7.00 13.60 -0.64
C HIS A 78 5.84 12.79 -1.19
N PHE A 79 4.85 12.53 -0.34
CA PHE A 79 3.59 11.98 -0.80
C PHE A 79 2.88 12.98 -1.74
N SER A 80 2.30 12.47 -2.82
CA SER A 80 1.39 13.22 -3.68
C SER A 80 0.38 12.27 -4.31
N PRO A 81 -0.82 12.75 -4.70
CA PRO A 81 -1.78 11.96 -5.47
C PRO A 81 -1.16 11.37 -6.75
N HIS A 82 -0.31 12.15 -7.44
CA HIS A 82 0.39 11.68 -8.63
C HIS A 82 1.32 10.50 -8.32
N LEU A 83 2.16 10.61 -7.29
CA LEU A 83 3.01 9.49 -6.85
C LEU A 83 2.16 8.27 -6.48
N PHE A 84 1.05 8.49 -5.76
CA PHE A 84 0.15 7.42 -5.35
C PHE A 84 -0.45 6.68 -6.54
N LEU A 85 -0.95 7.38 -7.55
CA LEU A 85 -1.60 6.80 -8.72
C LEU A 85 -0.61 6.11 -9.67
N PHE A 86 0.51 6.77 -9.99
CA PHE A 86 1.45 6.31 -11.03
C PHE A 86 2.60 5.45 -10.51
N ALA A 87 2.74 5.32 -9.19
CA ALA A 87 3.89 4.72 -8.53
C ALA A 87 5.23 5.45 -8.82
N HIS A 88 6.30 5.01 -8.17
CA HIS A 88 7.63 5.57 -8.34
C HIS A 88 8.39 4.85 -9.47
N PRO A 89 9.06 5.58 -10.39
CA PRO A 89 9.96 4.96 -11.35
C PRO A 89 11.13 4.28 -10.64
N VAL A 90 11.40 3.02 -10.98
CA VAL A 90 12.55 2.29 -10.41
C VAL A 90 13.80 2.68 -11.19
N ARG A 91 14.83 3.16 -10.49
CA ARG A 91 16.13 3.54 -11.07
C ARG A 91 17.24 2.67 -10.50
N GLY A 92 18.28 2.39 -11.29
CA GLY A 92 19.39 1.52 -10.89
C GLY A 92 20.04 1.90 -9.54
N PRO A 93 20.49 3.15 -9.35
CA PRO A 93 21.20 3.56 -8.12
C PRO A 93 20.35 3.55 -6.84
N THR A 94 19.03 3.68 -6.98
CA THR A 94 18.08 3.77 -5.85
C THR A 94 17.10 2.61 -5.84
N LYS A 95 17.41 1.53 -6.54
CA LYS A 95 16.48 0.44 -6.85
C LYS A 95 15.79 -0.10 -5.60
N SER A 96 16.55 -0.45 -4.56
CA SER A 96 15.98 -1.04 -3.34
C SER A 96 14.97 -0.10 -2.67
N ARG A 97 15.30 1.20 -2.58
CA ARG A 97 14.39 2.24 -2.07
C ARG A 97 13.13 2.35 -2.93
N ASP A 98 13.31 2.46 -4.24
CA ASP A 98 12.20 2.66 -5.19
C ASP A 98 11.23 1.46 -5.18
N LEU A 99 11.76 0.25 -5.02
CA LEU A 99 10.97 -0.97 -4.86
C LEU A 99 10.15 -0.98 -3.56
N LEU A 100 10.76 -0.59 -2.42
CA LEU A 100 10.04 -0.48 -1.15
C LEU A 100 8.94 0.58 -1.23
N VAL A 101 9.24 1.74 -1.83
CA VAL A 101 8.24 2.80 -2.05
C VAL A 101 7.06 2.26 -2.85
N ASN A 102 7.32 1.54 -3.95
CA ASN A 102 6.26 0.94 -4.75
C ASN A 102 5.46 -0.12 -3.99
N LEU A 103 6.11 -0.91 -3.14
CA LEU A 103 5.43 -1.84 -2.24
C LEU A 103 4.49 -1.09 -1.27
N LEU A 104 4.95 -0.02 -0.61
CA LEU A 104 4.13 0.78 0.30
C LEU A 104 2.91 1.37 -0.44
N LEU A 105 3.12 1.93 -1.62
CA LEU A 105 2.04 2.49 -2.45
C LEU A 105 1.05 1.41 -2.92
N ALA A 106 1.51 0.19 -3.18
CA ALA A 106 0.65 -0.91 -3.60
C ALA A 106 -0.16 -1.47 -2.42
N LEU A 107 0.48 -1.69 -1.27
CA LEU A 107 -0.19 -2.13 -0.05
C LEU A 107 -1.24 -1.12 0.41
N ALA A 108 -0.95 0.18 0.33
CA ALA A 108 -1.92 1.22 0.66
C ALA A 108 -3.18 1.12 -0.21
N LYS A 109 -3.04 0.95 -1.53
CA LYS A 109 -4.20 0.74 -2.44
C LYS A 109 -4.98 -0.52 -2.12
N VAL A 110 -4.29 -1.60 -1.78
CA VAL A 110 -4.93 -2.87 -1.39
C VAL A 110 -5.70 -2.69 -0.09
N SER A 111 -5.16 -2.00 0.91
CA SER A 111 -5.87 -1.70 2.15
C SER A 111 -7.16 -0.93 1.89
N ILE A 112 -7.09 0.13 1.08
CA ILE A 112 -8.26 0.93 0.69
C ILE A 112 -9.34 0.05 0.06
N TYR A 113 -8.93 -0.80 -0.89
CA TYR A 113 -9.82 -1.72 -1.60
C TYR A 113 -10.45 -2.75 -0.64
N LYS A 114 -9.64 -3.39 0.20
CA LYS A 114 -10.07 -4.47 1.10
C LYS A 114 -11.00 -3.97 2.20
N THR A 115 -10.68 -2.85 2.86
CA THR A 115 -11.56 -2.30 3.89
C THR A 115 -12.86 -1.76 3.30
N ARG A 116 -12.81 -1.16 2.11
CA ARG A 116 -14.04 -0.75 1.39
C ARG A 116 -14.91 -1.95 1.06
N ARG A 117 -14.32 -3.02 0.55
CA ARG A 117 -15.06 -4.23 0.20
C ARG A 117 -15.71 -4.89 1.42
N ARG A 118 -15.00 -5.00 2.55
CA ARG A 118 -15.59 -5.49 3.81
C ARG A 118 -16.77 -4.66 4.28
N MET A 119 -16.68 -3.33 4.18
CA MET A 119 -17.81 -2.46 4.51
C MET A 119 -19.03 -2.72 3.61
N LEU A 120 -18.81 -2.96 2.31
CA LEU A 120 -19.91 -3.24 1.38
C LEU A 120 -20.50 -4.64 1.55
N ASP A 121 -19.66 -5.65 1.77
CA ASP A 121 -20.07 -7.06 1.82
C ASP A 121 -20.60 -7.45 3.21
N GLU A 122 -20.00 -6.91 4.28
CA GLU A 122 -20.19 -7.36 5.66
C GLU A 122 -20.68 -6.24 6.60
N GLY A 123 -20.69 -4.98 6.16
CA GLY A 123 -20.97 -3.83 7.02
C GLY A 123 -19.89 -3.56 8.07
N GLU A 124 -18.71 -4.16 7.93
CA GLU A 124 -17.62 -4.06 8.90
C GLU A 124 -16.80 -2.79 8.71
N LEU A 125 -16.71 -1.96 9.75
CA LEU A 125 -15.82 -0.81 9.78
C LEU A 125 -14.39 -1.24 10.15
N CYS A 126 -13.51 -1.36 9.16
CA CYS A 126 -12.08 -1.62 9.40
C CYS A 126 -11.23 -0.35 9.27
N ASP A 127 -10.31 -0.13 10.21
CA ASP A 127 -9.31 0.94 10.09
C ASP A 127 -8.30 0.63 8.97
N CYS A 128 -8.27 1.52 7.97
CA CYS A 128 -7.45 1.34 6.77
C CYS A 128 -5.94 1.47 7.04
N GLY A 129 -5.55 2.31 8.00
CA GLY A 129 -4.15 2.49 8.40
C GLY A 129 -3.62 1.29 9.17
N ALA A 130 -4.42 0.74 10.08
CA ALA A 130 -4.12 -0.48 10.81
C ALA A 130 -4.02 -1.69 9.86
N TYR A 131 -4.95 -1.82 8.90
CA TYR A 131 -4.89 -2.89 7.90
C TYR A 131 -3.60 -2.81 7.06
N PHE A 132 -3.23 -1.60 6.63
CA PHE A 132 -1.97 -1.35 5.94
C PHE A 132 -0.75 -1.72 6.79
N ARG A 133 -0.67 -1.24 8.02
CA ARG A 133 0.47 -1.51 8.93
C ARG A 133 0.61 -3.01 9.19
N SER A 134 -0.49 -3.69 9.48
CA SER A 134 -0.49 -5.15 9.67
C SER A 134 -0.03 -5.89 8.41
N SER A 135 -0.49 -5.47 7.23
CA SER A 135 -0.06 -6.08 5.95
C SER A 135 1.44 -5.89 5.70
N LEU A 136 1.97 -4.69 5.99
CA LEU A 136 3.39 -4.37 5.85
C LEU A 136 4.25 -5.17 6.84
N VAL A 137 3.86 -5.20 8.11
CA VAL A 137 4.54 -5.98 9.17
C VAL A 137 4.57 -7.47 8.81
N SER A 138 3.43 -8.03 8.40
CA SER A 138 3.36 -9.44 7.98
C SER A 138 4.26 -9.73 6.79
N ARG A 139 4.34 -8.81 5.81
CA ARG A 139 5.25 -8.97 4.68
C ARG A 139 6.72 -8.96 5.11
N ILE A 140 7.14 -7.98 5.91
CA ILE A 140 8.53 -7.89 6.40
C ILE A 140 8.91 -9.14 7.19
N ARG A 141 8.03 -9.62 8.08
CA ARG A 141 8.27 -10.84 8.85
C ARG A 141 8.43 -12.06 7.95
N ALA A 142 7.58 -12.22 6.95
CA ALA A 142 7.68 -13.34 6.02
C ALA A 142 9.02 -13.36 5.26
N GLU A 143 9.46 -12.19 4.79
CA GLU A 143 10.72 -12.02 4.07
C GLU A 143 11.93 -12.25 4.98
N PHE A 144 11.88 -11.74 6.21
CA PHE A 144 12.92 -11.96 7.21
C PHE A 144 13.05 -13.45 7.55
N HIS A 145 11.92 -14.13 7.84
CA HIS A 145 11.95 -15.56 8.16
C HIS A 145 12.48 -16.38 7.00
N TRP A 146 12.08 -16.07 5.77
CA TRP A 146 12.62 -16.72 4.58
C TRP A 146 14.14 -16.51 4.45
N ALA A 147 14.61 -15.27 4.58
CA ALA A 147 16.03 -14.94 4.49
C ALA A 147 16.87 -15.61 5.60
N ALA A 148 16.36 -15.63 6.82
CA ALA A 148 16.99 -16.31 7.95
C ALA A 148 17.12 -17.82 7.70
N SER A 149 16.06 -18.47 7.20
CA SER A 149 16.12 -19.89 6.84
C SER A 149 17.03 -20.19 5.65
N ALA A 150 17.16 -19.25 4.70
CA ALA A 150 18.02 -19.38 3.54
C ALA A 150 19.48 -18.95 3.80
N GLY A 151 19.82 -18.48 5.00
CA GLY A 151 21.16 -17.95 5.32
C GLY A 151 21.52 -16.70 4.51
N SER A 152 20.53 -15.88 4.12
CA SER A 152 20.68 -14.72 3.23
C SER A 152 20.27 -13.40 3.90
N LEU A 153 20.59 -13.24 5.19
CA LEU A 153 20.24 -12.03 5.94
C LEU A 153 20.87 -10.76 5.36
N ASP A 154 22.08 -10.83 4.81
CA ASP A 154 22.73 -9.69 4.16
C ASP A 154 21.85 -9.12 3.02
N SER A 155 21.34 -9.99 2.15
CA SER A 155 20.43 -9.60 1.06
C SER A 155 19.10 -9.05 1.58
N PHE A 156 18.60 -9.58 2.70
CA PHE A 156 17.43 -9.01 3.36
C PHE A 156 17.70 -7.60 3.86
N GLU A 157 18.84 -7.36 4.51
CA GLU A 157 19.20 -6.04 5.03
C GLU A 157 19.36 -5.00 3.90
N GLU A 158 20.04 -5.37 2.82
CA GLU A 158 20.22 -4.53 1.63
C GLU A 158 18.90 -4.12 0.96
N GLN A 159 17.85 -4.93 1.06
CA GLN A 159 16.55 -4.66 0.43
C GLN A 159 15.51 -4.09 1.39
N TRP A 160 15.41 -4.59 2.63
CA TRP A 160 14.31 -4.31 3.56
C TRP A 160 14.71 -3.42 4.74
N ALA A 161 15.97 -3.48 5.18
CA ALA A 161 16.47 -2.73 6.32
C ALA A 161 17.14 -1.39 5.94
N LEU A 162 16.83 -0.86 4.75
CA LEU A 162 17.41 0.38 4.22
C LEU A 162 17.33 1.53 5.23
N SER A 163 18.49 1.93 5.74
CA SER A 163 18.66 3.00 6.74
C SER A 163 17.75 2.86 7.97
N GLY A 164 17.33 1.63 8.32
CA GLY A 164 16.43 1.37 9.43
C GLY A 164 15.01 1.93 9.24
N VAL A 165 14.57 2.27 8.01
CA VAL A 165 13.28 2.95 7.79
C VAL A 165 12.10 2.05 8.13
N LEU A 166 12.06 0.81 7.64
CA LEU A 166 10.96 -0.11 7.92
C LEU A 166 11.31 -1.08 9.05
N CYS A 167 12.54 -1.57 9.04
CA CYS A 167 13.07 -2.51 10.01
C CYS A 167 14.59 -2.45 10.05
N SER A 168 15.18 -3.17 11.00
CA SER A 168 16.61 -3.44 11.14
C SER A 168 16.82 -4.85 11.68
N VAL A 169 18.00 -5.44 11.49
CA VAL A 169 18.40 -6.69 12.15
C VAL A 169 19.33 -6.33 13.31
N SER A 170 19.08 -6.89 14.49
CA SER A 170 19.93 -6.68 15.66
C SER A 170 21.27 -7.42 15.50
N PRO A 171 22.30 -7.07 16.30
CA PRO A 171 23.55 -7.84 16.34
C PRO A 171 23.36 -9.33 16.70
N SER A 172 22.26 -9.66 17.40
CA SER A 172 21.85 -11.02 17.72
C SER A 172 21.07 -11.73 16.61
N GLY A 173 20.93 -11.11 15.43
CA GLY A 173 20.21 -11.67 14.30
C GLY A 173 18.68 -11.62 14.43
N LEU A 174 18.13 -10.72 15.25
CA LEU A 174 16.67 -10.59 15.45
C LEU A 174 16.09 -9.42 14.65
N LEU A 175 14.90 -9.61 14.10
CA LEU A 175 14.16 -8.54 13.41
C LEU A 175 13.62 -7.50 14.39
N VAL A 176 13.91 -6.23 14.13
CA VAL A 176 13.34 -5.06 14.82
C VAL A 176 12.50 -4.25 13.83
N LEU A 177 11.25 -3.96 14.18
CA LEU A 177 10.32 -3.19 13.34
C LEU A 177 10.29 -1.72 13.76
N ASN A 178 10.41 -0.79 12.79
CA ASN A 178 10.54 0.65 13.03
C ASN A 178 9.33 1.44 12.48
N LEU A 179 8.13 0.82 12.45
CA LEU A 179 6.91 1.29 11.77
C LEU A 179 5.90 2.00 12.66
#